data_AF-A0A060C5L6-F1
#
_entry.id   AF-A0A060C5L6-F1
#
_cell.length_a   1.000
_cell.length_b   1.000
_cell.length_c   1.000
_cell.angle_alpha   90.00
_cell.angle_beta   90.00
_cell.angle_gamma   90.00
#
_symmetry.space_group_name_H-M   'P 1'
#
loop_
_entity.id
_entity.type
_entity.pdbx_description
1 polymer ?
#
loop_
_entity_poly.entity_id
_entity_poly.type
_entity_poly.pdbx_seq_one_letter_code
_entity_poly.pdbx_strand_id
1 'polypeptide(L)' 'MENLLQFDVQFVLLGTGYQDLEHDFRYFAQHYPQKCGVKIDFDITLAQQIYGGCDLF' A
#
# COMPACT_ATOMS: atom_id res chain seq x y z
N MET A 1 8.67 -7.22 0.36
CA MET A 1 7.56 -6.89 1.29
C MET A 1 7.64 -7.70 2.57
N GLU A 2 7.84 -9.03 2.53
CA GLU A 2 7.88 -9.86 3.75
C GLU A 2 8.83 -9.36 4.83
N ASN A 3 10.09 -9.05 4.49
CA ASN A 3 11.06 -8.53 5.46
C ASN A 3 10.64 -7.19 6.08
N LEU A 4 9.95 -6.34 5.33
CA LEU A 4 9.49 -5.03 5.83
C LEU A 4 8.31 -5.19 6.79
N LEU A 5 7.34 -6.03 6.43
CA LEU A 5 6.09 -6.22 7.20
C LEU A 5 6.28 -7.02 8.49
N GLN A 6 7.48 -7.60 8.71
CA GLN A 6 7.88 -8.16 9.99
C GLN A 6 8.07 -7.07 11.07
N PHE A 7 8.44 -5.85 10.68
CA PHE A 7 8.57 -4.73 11.61
C PHE A 7 7.20 -4.16 12.00
N ASP A 8 7.16 -3.39 13.09
CA ASP A 8 5.96 -2.68 13.53
C ASP A 8 5.77 -1.40 12.71
N VAL A 9 5.42 -1.58 11.44
CA VAL A 9 5.18 -0.52 10.47
C VAL A 9 3.91 -0.80 9.67
N GLN A 10 3.33 0.27 9.14
CA GLN A 10 2.21 0.20 8.21
C GLN A 10 2.67 0.67 6.82
N PHE A 11 2.17 0.00 5.79
CA PHE A 11 2.42 0.29 4.39
C PHE A 11 1.10 0.61 3.70
N VAL A 12 1.09 1.69 2.92
CA VAL A 12 -0.04 2.06 2.08
C VAL A 12 0.42 2.30 0.65
N LEU A 13 -0.31 1.75 -0.32
CA LEU A 13 -0.09 1.99 -1.74
C LEU A 13 -1.40 2.41 -2.42
N LEU A 14 -1.33 3.52 -3.15
CA LEU A 14 -2.37 4.01 -4.03
C LEU A 14 -1.79 4.21 -5.42
N GLY A 15 -2.38 3.57 -6.42
CA GLY A 15 -2.05 3.78 -7.81
C GLY A 15 -2.30 2.57 -8.68
N THR A 16 -2.18 2.77 -10.00
CA THR A 16 -2.29 1.73 -11.03
C THR A 16 -0.92 1.49 -11.65
N GLY A 17 -0.68 0.29 -12.18
CA GLY A 17 0.61 -0.05 -12.79
C GLY A 17 0.58 -1.35 -13.58
N TYR A 18 1.74 -2.01 -13.64
CA TYR A 18 1.83 -3.32 -14.27
C TYR A 18 1.01 -4.35 -13.49
N GLN A 19 0.25 -5.17 -14.21
CA GLN A 19 -0.68 -6.14 -13.62
C GLN A 19 0.00 -7.09 -12.61
N ASP A 20 1.22 -7.53 -12.89
CA ASP A 20 1.97 -8.42 -12.00
C ASP A 20 2.30 -7.71 -10.67
N LEU A 21 2.67 -6.43 -10.71
CA LEU A 21 2.91 -5.64 -9.50
C LEU A 21 1.62 -5.41 -8.72
N GLU A 22 0.52 -5.07 -9.40
CA GLU A 22 -0.78 -4.91 -8.76
C GLU A 22 -1.23 -6.21 -8.08
N HIS A 23 -0.99 -7.36 -8.71
CA HIS A 23 -1.28 -8.67 -8.16
C HIS A 23 -0.45 -8.93 -6.90
N ASP A 24 0.86 -8.72 -6.95
CA ASP A 24 1.76 -8.91 -5.81
C ASP A 24 1.37 -8.02 -4.63
N PHE A 25 1.07 -6.74 -4.87
CA PHE A 25 0.64 -5.83 -3.80
C PHE A 25 -0.71 -6.23 -3.20
N ARG A 26 -1.67 -6.66 -4.02
CA ARG A 26 -2.95 -7.20 -3.52
C ARG A 26 -2.73 -8.45 -2.67
N TYR A 27 -1.82 -9.35 -3.07
CA TYR A 27 -1.46 -10.52 -2.27
C TYR A 27 -0.94 -10.11 -0.89
N PHE A 28 -0.01 -9.16 -0.80
CA PHE A 28 0.49 -8.69 0.49
C PHE A 28 -0.57 -7.98 1.34
N ALA A 29 -1.46 -7.20 0.74
CA ALA A 29 -2.58 -6.58 1.46
C ALA A 29 -3.54 -7.62 2.05
N GLN A 30 -3.81 -8.70 1.32
CA GLN A 30 -4.64 -9.81 1.81
C GLN A 30 -3.95 -10.62 2.91
N HIS A 31 -2.63 -10.83 2.81
CA HIS A 31 -1.87 -11.60 3.79
C HIS A 31 -1.57 -10.82 5.08
N TYR A 32 -1.45 -9.49 4.99
CA TYR A 32 -1.14 -8.60 6.11
C TYR A 32 -2.18 -7.46 6.24
N PRO A 33 -3.48 -7.75 6.42
CA PRO A 33 -4.56 -6.74 6.32
C PRO A 33 -4.51 -5.65 7.40
N GLN A 34 -3.80 -5.89 8.51
CA GLN A 34 -3.61 -4.88 9.57
C GLN A 34 -2.39 -3.98 9.35
N LYS A 35 -1.50 -4.34 8.41
CA LYS A 35 -0.24 -3.63 8.15
C LYS A 35 -0.11 -3.13 6.71
N CYS A 36 -0.86 -3.66 5.76
CA CYS A 36 -0.71 -3.36 4.34
C CYS A 36 -2.06 -2.99 3.71
N GLY A 37 -2.22 -1.71 3.37
CA GLY A 37 -3.37 -1.20 2.63
C GLY A 37 -3.01 -0.94 1.17
N VAL A 38 -3.74 -1.53 0.23
CA VAL A 38 -3.50 -1.34 -1.20
C VAL A 38 -4.81 -0.98 -1.89
N LYS A 39 -4.82 0.17 -2.57
CA LYS A 39 -5.92 0.59 -3.44
C LYS A 39 -5.39 0.82 -4.85
N ILE A 40 -5.83 -0.02 -5.78
CA ILE A 40 -5.48 0.09 -7.19
C ILE A 40 -6.51 0.98 -7.88
N ASP A 41 -6.24 2.27 -7.94
CA ASP A 41 -7.17 3.28 -8.45
C ASP A 41 -6.43 4.61 -8.69
N PHE A 42 -7.12 5.55 -9.35
CA PHE A 42 -6.71 6.95 -9.37
C PHE A 42 -7.63 7.77 -8.46
N ASP A 43 -7.12 8.16 -7.29
CA ASP A 43 -7.88 8.91 -6.27
C ASP A 43 -7.03 10.05 -5.71
N ILE A 44 -7.27 11.27 -6.19
CA ILE A 44 -6.48 12.46 -5.79
C ILE A 44 -6.70 12.78 -4.31
N THR A 45 -7.93 12.62 -3.81
CA THR A 45 -8.26 12.94 -2.42
C THR A 45 -7.52 11.98 -1.48
N LEU A 46 -7.54 10.69 -1.78
CA LEU A 46 -6.79 9.73 -0.98
C LEU A 46 -5.27 9.94 -1.12
N ALA A 47 -4.77 10.28 -2.31
CA ALA A 47 -3.36 10.58 -2.51
C ALA A 47 -2.89 11.73 -1.60
N GLN A 48 -3.69 12.80 -1.47
CA GLN A 48 -3.38 13.92 -0.57
C GLN A 48 -3.46 13.52 0.91
N GLN A 49 -4.40 12.66 1.29
CA GLN A 49 -4.50 12.13 2.65
C GLN A 49 -3.30 11.25 3.01
N ILE A 50 -2.88 10.38 2.09
CA ILE A 50 -1.64 9.61 2.22
C ILE A 50 -0.47 10.57 2.34
N TYR A 51 -0.38 11.61 1.47
CA TYR A 51 0.69 12.61 1.51
C TYR A 51 0.82 13.31 2.88
N GLY A 52 -0.31 13.70 3.47
CA GLY A 52 -0.32 14.39 4.77
C GLY A 52 -0.28 13.49 6.00
N GLY A 53 -0.48 12.18 5.83
CA GLY A 53 -0.62 11.21 6.93
C GLY A 53 0.54 10.24 7.08
N CYS A 54 1.39 10.06 6.06
CA CYS A 54 2.54 9.16 6.16
C CYS A 54 3.74 9.83 6.82
N ASP A 55 4.46 9.05 7.61
CA ASP A 55 5.75 9.45 8.20
C ASP A 55 6.89 9.40 7.18
N LEU A 56 6.77 8.58 6.13
CA LEU A 56 7.78 8.35 5.10
C LEU A 56 7.12 8.05 3.73
N PHE A 57 7.76 8.52 2.66
CA PHE A 57 7.43 8.23 1.25
C PHE A 57 8.56 7.47 0.56
#